data_AF-A0A0R2V643-F1
#
_entry.id   AF-A0A0R2V643-F1
#
_cell.length_a   1.000
_cell.length_b   1.000
_cell.length_c   1.000
_cell.angle_alpha   90.00
_cell.angle_beta   90.00
_cell.angle_gamma   90.00
#
_symmetry.space_group_name_H-M   'P 1'
#
loop_
_entity.id
_entity.type
_entity.pdbx_description
1 polymer ?
#
loop_
_entity_poly.entity_id
_entity_poly.type
_entity_poly.pdbx_seq_one_letter_code
_entity_poly.pdbx_strand_id
1 'polypeptide(L)'
;NIDNKFIEIKILDKVSSKTNLLKLKIGEELKFQNLSIKSLKCKNSEFDDNPEITAYIQVKDLTNKDNNEVFVFNGWTFSSSPAINPFDHPVYDIWLTRCY
;
A
#
# COMPACT_ATOMS: atom_id res chain seq x y z
N ASN A 1 7.29 -23.80 7.08
CA ASN A 1 7.12 -22.46 7.65
C ASN A 1 6.55 -21.55 6.59
N ILE A 2 5.23 -21.44 6.58
CA ILE A 2 4.54 -20.55 5.64
C ILE A 2 4.23 -19.28 6.43
N ASP A 3 5.23 -18.41 6.58
CA ASP A 3 5.01 -16.99 6.89
C ASP A 3 4.34 -16.37 5.65
N ASN A 4 3.09 -16.75 5.40
CA ASN A 4 2.27 -16.15 4.36
C ASN A 4 1.77 -14.81 4.89
N LYS A 5 2.70 -13.86 5.07
CA LYS A 5 2.36 -12.49 5.43
C LYS A 5 1.78 -11.82 4.20
N PHE A 6 0.47 -11.86 4.08
CA PHE A 6 -0.30 -11.12 3.11
C PHE A 6 -0.64 -9.76 3.68
N ILE A 7 -0.84 -8.82 2.76
CA ILE A 7 -1.28 -7.48 3.08
C ILE A 7 -2.47 -7.16 2.18
N GLU A 8 -3.50 -6.59 2.81
CA GLU A 8 -4.70 -6.13 2.14
C GLU A 8 -4.70 -4.61 2.15
N ILE A 9 -4.60 -4.04 0.96
CA ILE A 9 -4.66 -2.60 0.72
C ILE A 9 -5.95 -2.27 0.00
N LYS A 10 -6.50 -1.11 0.32
CA LYS A 10 -7.68 -0.58 -0.35
C LYS A 10 -7.25 0.58 -1.22
N ILE A 11 -7.65 0.54 -2.49
CA ILE A 11 -7.37 1.59 -3.46
C ILE A 11 -8.69 2.25 -3.90
N LEU A 12 -8.78 3.55 -3.70
CA LEU A 12 -9.89 4.39 -4.14
C LEU A 12 -9.46 5.20 -5.36
N ASP A 13 -10.18 5.07 -6.45
CA ASP A 13 -10.11 5.98 -7.58
C ASP A 13 -10.95 7.22 -7.26
N LYS A 14 -10.30 8.36 -7.05
CA LYS A 14 -10.92 9.66 -6.74
C LYS A 14 -11.71 10.22 -7.92
N VAL A 15 -11.37 9.83 -9.16
CA VAL A 15 -12.01 10.30 -10.39
C VAL A 15 -13.31 9.53 -10.64
N SER A 16 -13.26 8.20 -10.50
CA SER A 16 -14.44 7.34 -10.73
C SER A 16 -15.21 6.98 -9.46
N SER A 17 -14.74 7.41 -8.29
CA SER A 17 -15.26 7.03 -6.96
C SER A 17 -15.34 5.50 -6.74
N LYS A 18 -14.53 4.73 -7.47
CA LYS A 18 -14.51 3.27 -7.35
C LYS A 18 -13.47 2.84 -6.34
N THR A 19 -13.85 1.91 -5.47
CA THR A 19 -12.92 1.34 -4.51
C THR A 19 -12.67 -0.13 -4.78
N ASN A 20 -11.39 -0.51 -4.84
CA ASN A 20 -10.97 -1.88 -5.03
C ASN A 20 -10.12 -2.34 -3.83
N LEU A 21 -10.23 -3.61 -3.49
CA LEU A 21 -9.41 -4.26 -2.49
C LEU A 21 -8.36 -5.11 -3.19
N LEU A 22 -7.09 -4.88 -2.86
CA LEU A 22 -5.96 -5.59 -3.43
C LEU A 22 -5.29 -6.41 -2.33
N LYS A 23 -5.14 -7.69 -2.61
CA LYS A 23 -4.39 -8.63 -1.78
C LYS A 23 -3.07 -8.89 -2.46
N LEU A 24 -1.99 -8.55 -1.79
CA LEU A 24 -0.64 -8.81 -2.27
C LEU A 24 0.16 -9.51 -1.19
N LYS A 25 1.12 -10.32 -1.62
CA LYS A 25 2.01 -11.03 -0.71
C LYS A 25 3.22 -10.15 -0.39
N ILE A 26 3.70 -10.21 0.85
CA ILE A 26 4.90 -9.47 1.23
C ILE A 26 6.11 -9.99 0.44
N GLY A 27 6.81 -9.05 -0.18
CA GLY A 27 7.92 -9.30 -1.10
C GLY A 27 7.50 -9.30 -2.58
N GLU A 28 6.21 -9.46 -2.88
CA GLU A 28 5.70 -9.48 -4.25
C GLU A 28 5.23 -8.09 -4.72
N GLU A 29 5.38 -7.88 -6.02
CA GLU A 29 4.89 -6.71 -6.73
C GLU A 29 3.57 -7.05 -7.42
N LEU A 30 2.54 -6.24 -7.18
CA LEU A 30 1.22 -6.33 -7.77
C LEU A 30 1.01 -5.13 -8.69
N LYS A 31 0.69 -5.40 -9.96
CA LYS A 31 0.32 -4.35 -10.91
C LYS A 31 -1.19 -4.15 -10.89
N PHE A 32 -1.62 -2.93 -10.63
CA PHE A 32 -3.02 -2.52 -10.66
C PHE A 32 -3.21 -1.35 -11.61
N GLN A 33 -3.91 -1.58 -12.72
CA GLN A 33 -4.04 -0.61 -13.81
C GLN A 33 -2.66 -0.10 -14.25
N ASN A 34 -2.38 1.17 -13.96
CA ASN A 34 -1.12 1.81 -14.30
C ASN A 34 -0.23 2.02 -13.06
N LEU A 35 -0.55 1.43 -11.93
CA LEU A 35 0.25 1.47 -10.72
C LEU A 35 0.96 0.14 -10.48
N SER A 36 2.19 0.19 -10.02
CA SER A 36 2.93 -0.95 -9.50
C SER A 36 3.03 -0.83 -7.99
N ILE A 37 2.42 -1.75 -7.26
CA ILE A 37 2.33 -1.72 -5.80
C ILE A 37 3.09 -2.91 -5.23
N LYS A 38 4.11 -2.63 -4.42
CA LYS A 38 4.96 -3.62 -3.80
C LYS A 38 4.96 -3.44 -2.30
N SER A 39 4.76 -4.53 -1.58
CA SER A 39 4.88 -4.54 -0.11
C SER A 39 6.19 -5.19 0.30
N LEU A 40 6.95 -4.54 1.17
CA LEU A 40 8.23 -5.06 1.64
C LEU A 40 8.12 -5.70 3.02
N LYS A 41 7.33 -5.09 3.90
CA LYS A 41 7.11 -5.56 5.27
C LYS A 41 5.72 -5.19 5.73
N CYS A 42 5.19 -6.01 6.61
CA CYS A 42 4.05 -5.67 7.44
C CYS A 42 4.26 -6.25 8.82
N LYS A 43 3.91 -5.46 9.82
CA LYS A 43 3.98 -5.80 11.23
C LYS A 43 2.65 -5.43 11.86
N ASN A 44 2.04 -6.41 12.52
CA ASN A 44 0.90 -6.18 13.40
C ASN A 44 1.43 -6.13 14.82
N SER A 45 1.25 -5.00 15.52
CA SER A 45 1.68 -4.83 16.90
C SER A 45 0.59 -5.33 17.85
N GLU A 46 0.27 -6.63 17.79
CA GLU A 46 -0.81 -7.26 18.59
C GLU A 46 -0.50 -7.34 20.10
N PHE A 47 0.74 -7.05 20.50
CA PHE A 47 1.22 -7.14 21.89
C PHE A 47 1.23 -5.79 22.62
N ASP A 48 0.78 -4.72 21.98
CA ASP A 48 0.67 -3.38 22.57
C ASP A 48 -0.79 -3.11 22.98
N ASP A 49 -1.00 -2.22 23.95
CA ASP A 49 -2.36 -1.80 24.36
C ASP A 49 -3.16 -1.16 23.21
N ASN A 50 -2.47 -0.75 22.14
CA ASN A 50 -3.06 -0.27 20.88
C ASN A 50 -2.56 -1.11 19.70
N PRO A 51 -3.38 -2.04 19.16
CA PRO A 51 -2.99 -2.84 18.01
C PRO A 51 -2.82 -1.94 16.78
N GLU A 52 -1.57 -1.62 16.45
CA GLU A 52 -1.23 -0.84 15.27
C GLU A 52 -0.65 -1.75 14.18
N ILE A 53 -1.24 -1.67 12.99
CA ILE A 53 -0.73 -2.35 11.81
C ILE A 53 0.12 -1.36 11.02
N THR A 54 1.40 -1.67 10.88
CA THR A 54 2.35 -0.88 10.10
C THR A 54 2.85 -1.70 8.91
N ALA A 55 2.83 -1.11 7.72
CA ALA A 55 3.40 -1.73 6.53
C ALA A 55 4.32 -0.80 5.77
N TYR A 56 5.37 -1.36 5.17
CA TYR A 56 6.22 -0.69 4.22
C TYR A 56 5.72 -0.99 2.81
N ILE A 57 5.25 0.05 2.11
CA ILE A 57 4.67 -0.08 0.77
C ILE A 57 5.42 0.85 -0.19
N GLN A 58 5.64 0.36 -1.40
CA GLN A 58 6.16 1.11 -2.52
C GLN A 58 5.10 1.13 -3.62
N VAL A 59 4.77 2.30 -4.12
CA VAL A 59 3.86 2.48 -5.24
C VAL A 59 4.56 3.30 -6.30
N LYS A 60 4.57 2.78 -7.52
CA LYS A 60 5.13 3.43 -8.70
C LYS A 60 4.03 3.68 -9.71
N ASP A 61 4.06 4.83 -10.37
CA ASP A 61 3.22 5.08 -11.53
C ASP A 61 3.94 4.60 -12.80
N LEU A 62 3.28 3.74 -13.56
CA LEU A 62 3.75 3.17 -14.83
C LEU A 62 3.30 4.01 -16.05
N THR A 63 2.40 4.99 -15.87
CA THR A 63 2.03 5.93 -16.94
C THR A 63 3.17 6.88 -17.30
N ASN A 64 4.01 7.21 -16.32
CA ASN A 64 5.14 8.10 -16.51
C ASN A 64 6.32 7.30 -17.09
N LYS A 65 6.44 7.31 -18.42
CA LYS A 65 7.53 6.63 -19.17
C LYS A 65 8.84 7.41 -19.20
N ASP A 66 8.88 8.61 -18.62
CA ASP A 66 10.12 9.34 -18.42
C ASP A 66 10.94 8.58 -17.37
N ASN A 67 12.14 8.13 -17.75
CA ASN A 67 13.02 7.19 -17.03
C ASN A 67 13.52 7.67 -15.65
N ASN A 68 12.91 8.70 -15.05
CA ASN A 68 13.18 9.20 -13.72
C ASN A 68 12.13 8.66 -12.74
N GLU A 69 12.34 7.43 -12.26
CA GLU A 69 11.66 6.76 -11.14
C GLU A 69 10.65 7.61 -10.33
N VAL A 70 9.38 7.69 -10.75
CA VAL A 70 8.36 8.40 -9.95
C VAL A 70 7.66 7.41 -9.03
N PHE A 71 8.35 7.02 -7.95
CA PHE A 71 7.65 6.39 -6.83
C PHE A 71 6.62 7.40 -6.29
N VAL A 72 5.34 7.11 -6.51
CA VAL A 72 4.20 7.84 -5.95
C VAL A 72 4.23 7.79 -4.43
N PHE A 73 4.66 6.65 -3.89
CA PHE A 73 4.79 6.44 -2.47
C PHE A 73 5.91 5.45 -2.18
N ASN A 74 6.73 5.74 -1.19
CA ASN A 74 7.79 4.84 -0.75
C ASN A 74 8.06 5.07 0.73
N GLY A 75 7.35 4.34 1.59
CA GLY A 75 7.50 4.55 3.02
C GLY A 75 6.64 3.63 3.87
N TRP A 76 6.66 3.93 5.16
CA TRP A 76 5.82 3.29 6.15
C TRP A 76 4.44 3.93 6.18
N THR A 77 3.41 3.10 6.13
CA THR A 77 2.01 3.47 6.32
C THR A 77 1.44 2.75 7.54
N PHE A 78 0.49 3.40 8.20
CA PHE A 78 -0.15 2.93 9.43
C PHE A 78 -1.64 2.77 9.16
N SER A 79 -2.22 1.63 9.53
CA SER A 79 -3.66 1.40 9.33
C SER A 79 -4.52 2.37 10.15
N SER A 80 -4.08 2.69 11.37
CA SER A 80 -4.75 3.65 12.26
C SER A 80 -4.51 5.12 11.87
N SER A 81 -3.37 5.41 11.25
CA SER A 81 -2.88 6.77 11.00
C SER A 81 -2.29 6.94 9.59
N PRO A 82 -3.09 6.77 8.52
CA PRO A 82 -2.61 6.94 7.15
C PRO A 82 -2.15 8.39 6.88
N ALA A 83 -2.60 9.35 7.68
CA ALA A 83 -2.25 10.76 7.57
C ALA A 83 -0.78 11.10 7.91
N ILE A 84 -0.05 10.19 8.58
CA ILE A 84 1.37 10.42 8.91
C ILE A 84 2.25 10.43 7.65
N ASN A 85 1.92 9.57 6.69
CA ASN A 85 2.54 9.53 5.37
C ASN A 85 1.42 9.33 4.34
N PRO A 86 0.76 10.41 3.91
CA PRO A 86 -0.32 10.32 2.96
C PRO A 86 0.22 9.90 1.58
N PHE A 87 -0.60 9.14 0.85
CA PHE A 87 -0.32 8.82 -0.54
C PHE A 87 -0.59 10.05 -1.41
N ASP A 88 0.46 10.62 -1.98
CA ASP A 88 0.37 11.82 -2.82
C ASP A 88 0.15 11.42 -4.29
N HIS A 89 -1.11 11.10 -4.63
CA HIS A 89 -1.52 10.82 -6.00
C HIS A 89 -2.82 11.59 -6.37
N PRO A 90 -2.88 12.23 -7.55
CA PRO A 90 -4.04 13.02 -7.96
C PRO A 90 -5.27 12.16 -8.26
N VAL A 91 -5.08 10.94 -8.76
CA VAL A 91 -6.17 10.04 -9.20
C VAL A 91 -6.55 8.98 -8.16
N TYR A 92 -5.58 8.50 -7.37
CA TYR A 92 -5.77 7.30 -6.54
C TYR A 92 -5.48 7.65 -5.09
N ASP A 93 -6.16 6.96 -4.18
CA ASP A 93 -5.86 6.98 -2.76
C ASP A 93 -5.64 5.54 -2.31
N ILE A 94 -4.59 5.29 -1.53
CA ILE A 94 -4.24 3.93 -1.08
C ILE A 94 -4.09 3.97 0.42
N TRP A 95 -4.68 3.00 1.09
CA TRP A 95 -4.45 2.82 2.52
C TRP A 95 -4.37 1.35 2.90
N LEU A 96 -3.64 1.13 3.99
CA LEU A 96 -3.48 -0.18 4.59
C LEU A 96 -4.76 -0.58 5.33
N THR A 97 -5.31 -1.73 4.96
CA THR A 97 -6.51 -2.26 5.62
C THR A 97 -6.13 -3.27 6.68
N ARG A 98 -5.41 -4.32 6.30
CA ARG A 98 -5.06 -5.45 7.17
C ARG A 98 -3.77 -6.14 6.74
N CYS A 99 -3.17 -6.88 7.66
CA CYS A 99 -2.12 -7.86 7.37
C CYS A 99 -2.41 -9.15 8.13
N TYR A 100 -2.11 -10.29 7.53
CA TYR A 100 -2.34 -11.62 8.10
C TYR A 100 -1.34 -12.63 7.55
#